data_AF-A0A415T2J9-F1
#
_entry.id   AF-A0A415T2J9-F1
#
_cell.length_a   1.000
_cell.length_b   1.000
_cell.length_c   1.000
_cell.angle_alpha   90.00
_cell.angle_beta   90.00
_cell.angle_gamma   90.00
#
_symmetry.space_group_name_H-M   'P 1'
#
loop_
_entity.id
_entity.type
_entity.pdbx_description
1 polymer ?
#
loop_
_entity_poly.entity_id
_entity_poly.type
_entity_poly.pdbx_seq_one_letter_code
_entity_poly.pdbx_strand_id
1 'polypeptide(L)'
;MKVKDSLSYSALIVSIIISITSLAIVSPRNKNLDFDYIGVIIGLLSLIVTILIGWQIYSTINIRNLISKEVQDNLKSFEQDSLQAIANSQYVLIMREYQINKVLGDYNKIVFNMSTALYISSLIGNIEKIKFCINILNEIVENRDGDIFVEKEYWNDLANSLYRCTSFCPETIELLKRINHIIYNLPNK
;
A
#
# COMPACT_ATOMS: atom_id res chain seq x y z
N MET A 1 -14.97 -11.20 20.62
CA MET A 1 -13.76 -12.05 20.63
C MET A 1 -12.85 -11.88 21.86
N LYS A 2 -13.06 -10.91 22.78
CA LYS A 2 -12.25 -10.78 24.03
C LYS A 2 -12.64 -11.73 25.18
N VAL A 3 -13.89 -12.21 25.18
CA VAL A 3 -14.46 -12.96 26.32
C VAL A 3 -13.95 -14.41 26.37
N LYS A 4 -13.71 -15.03 25.20
CA LYS A 4 -13.29 -16.45 25.12
C LYS A 4 -11.84 -16.64 25.61
N ASP A 5 -10.95 -15.71 25.29
CA ASP A 5 -9.56 -15.74 25.75
C ASP A 5 -9.48 -15.43 27.25
N SER A 6 -10.25 -14.44 27.73
CA SER A 6 -10.38 -14.14 29.16
C SER A 6 -10.91 -15.31 29.99
N LEU A 7 -11.82 -16.12 29.43
CA LEU A 7 -12.35 -17.33 30.06
C LEU A 7 -11.31 -18.47 30.09
N SER A 8 -10.45 -18.55 29.07
CA SER A 8 -9.39 -19.55 29.01
C SER A 8 -8.28 -19.27 30.03
N TYR A 9 -7.90 -17.99 30.20
CA TYR A 9 -6.90 -17.61 31.21
C TYR A 9 -7.42 -17.80 32.63
N SER A 10 -8.70 -17.47 32.90
CA SER A 10 -9.29 -17.67 34.23
C SER A 10 -9.44 -19.15 34.57
N ALA A 11 -9.80 -20.01 33.61
CA ALA A 11 -9.89 -21.46 33.81
C ALA A 11 -8.52 -22.09 34.16
N LEU A 12 -7.43 -21.64 33.53
CA LEU A 12 -6.07 -22.09 33.84
C LEU A 12 -5.65 -21.72 35.27
N ILE A 13 -5.93 -20.47 35.69
CA ILE A 13 -5.61 -19.99 37.03
C ILE A 13 -6.37 -20.80 38.08
N VAL A 14 -7.66 -21.05 37.86
CA VAL A 14 -8.51 -21.86 38.77
C VAL A 14 -8.00 -23.31 38.85
N SER A 15 -7.61 -23.91 37.73
CA SER A 15 -7.05 -25.27 37.70
C SER A 15 -5.75 -25.39 38.50
N ILE A 16 -4.86 -24.41 38.40
CA ILE A 16 -3.61 -24.37 39.17
C ILE A 16 -3.90 -24.24 40.67
N ILE A 17 -4.82 -23.36 41.06
CA ILE A 17 -5.19 -23.17 42.47
C ILE A 17 -5.77 -24.47 43.05
N ILE A 18 -6.65 -25.15 42.31
CA ILE A 18 -7.25 -26.42 42.74
C ILE A 18 -6.19 -27.53 42.84
N SER A 19 -5.22 -27.57 41.92
CA SER A 19 -4.12 -28.54 41.96
C SER A 19 -3.22 -28.33 43.19
N ILE A 20 -2.84 -27.08 43.48
CA ILE A 20 -2.04 -26.73 44.67
C ILE A 20 -2.81 -27.05 45.96
N THR A 21 -4.11 -26.71 46.00
CA THR A 21 -4.97 -26.97 47.16
C THR A 21 -5.15 -28.48 47.40
N SER A 22 -5.31 -29.26 46.32
CA SER A 22 -5.41 -30.72 46.40
C SER A 22 -4.13 -31.36 46.91
N LEU A 23 -2.96 -30.90 46.43
CA LEU A 23 -1.65 -31.35 46.91
C LEU A 23 -1.44 -31.05 48.40
N ALA A 24 -1.90 -29.88 48.85
CA ALA A 24 -1.81 -29.46 50.25
C ALA A 24 -2.72 -30.28 51.17
N ILE A 25 -3.88 -30.72 50.67
CA ILE A 25 -4.86 -31.53 51.44
C ILE A 25 -4.45 -33.00 51.50
N VAL A 26 -3.81 -33.55 50.46
CA VAL A 26 -3.44 -34.98 50.34
C VAL A 26 -2.27 -35.39 51.27
N SER A 27 -1.65 -34.46 52.02
CA SER A 27 -0.55 -34.80 52.96
C SER A 27 -0.96 -34.84 54.45
N PRO A 28 -1.59 -35.91 54.96
CA PRO A 28 -1.29 -36.40 56.29
C PRO A 28 0.01 -37.25 56.20
N ARG A 29 1.09 -36.70 56.77
CA ARG A 29 2.44 -37.26 56.77
C ARG A 29 2.49 -38.71 57.31
N ASN A 30 2.58 -39.70 56.43
CA ASN A 30 2.95 -41.08 56.81
C ASN A 30 4.47 -41.21 56.88
N LYS A 31 4.97 -41.63 58.05
CA LYS A 31 6.36 -41.50 58.51
C LYS A 31 7.41 -42.44 57.88
N ASN A 32 7.11 -43.16 56.78
CA ASN A 32 7.95 -44.27 56.30
C ASN A 32 8.25 -44.26 54.79
N LEU A 33 8.61 -43.13 54.20
CA LEU A 33 9.16 -43.08 52.83
C LEU A 33 10.42 -42.21 52.83
N ASP A 34 11.56 -42.83 52.58
CA ASP A 34 12.93 -42.25 52.64
C ASP A 34 13.27 -41.37 51.42
N PHE A 35 12.30 -41.14 50.52
CA PHE A 35 12.48 -40.41 49.26
C PHE A 35 11.53 -39.21 49.19
N ASP A 36 12.06 -38.06 48.78
CA ASP A 36 11.35 -36.76 48.78
C ASP A 36 10.45 -36.60 47.54
N TYR A 37 9.34 -37.34 47.53
CA TYR A 37 8.36 -37.31 46.43
C TYR A 37 7.67 -35.95 46.28
N ILE A 38 7.50 -35.19 47.37
CA ILE A 38 6.84 -33.88 47.31
C ILE A 38 7.72 -32.89 46.56
N GLY A 39 9.04 -32.92 46.78
CA GLY A 39 10.01 -32.12 46.03
C GLY A 39 10.01 -32.43 44.53
N VAL A 40 9.95 -33.72 44.16
CA VAL A 40 9.89 -34.12 42.74
C VAL A 40 8.61 -33.63 42.05
N ILE A 41 7.45 -33.75 42.72
CA ILE A 41 6.17 -33.29 42.16
C ILE A 41 6.18 -31.76 41.98
N ILE A 42 6.64 -31.02 42.98
CA ILE A 42 6.72 -29.55 42.91
C ILE A 42 7.74 -29.12 41.84
N GLY A 43 8.86 -29.82 41.71
CA GLY A 43 9.85 -29.57 40.67
C GLY A 43 9.29 -29.77 39.26
N LEU A 44 8.61 -30.89 39.02
CA LEU A 44 7.98 -31.17 37.72
C LEU A 44 6.84 -30.17 37.41
N LEU A 45 6.03 -29.84 38.42
CA LEU A 45 4.96 -28.86 38.27
C LEU A 45 5.52 -27.48 37.90
N SER A 46 6.61 -27.04 38.55
CA SER A 46 7.28 -25.77 38.24
C SER A 46 7.81 -25.74 36.80
N LEU A 47 8.40 -26.84 36.33
CA LEU A 47 8.92 -26.97 34.97
C LEU A 47 7.81 -26.83 33.92
N ILE A 48 6.68 -27.51 34.13
CA ILE A 48 5.53 -27.45 33.23
C ILE A 48 4.93 -26.04 33.19
N VAL A 49 4.79 -25.39 34.36
CA VAL A 49 4.28 -24.01 34.45
C VAL A 49 5.20 -23.02 33.73
N THR A 50 6.53 -23.16 33.85
CA THR A 50 7.48 -22.31 33.13
C THR A 50 7.36 -22.45 31.60
N ILE A 51 7.23 -23.68 31.09
CA ILE A 51 7.03 -23.93 29.65
C ILE A 51 5.70 -23.32 29.16
N LEU A 52 4.63 -23.46 29.94
CA LEU A 52 3.32 -22.89 29.64
C LEU A 52 3.37 -21.35 29.56
N ILE A 53 4.05 -20.69 30.51
CA ILE A 53 4.22 -19.23 30.49
C ILE A 53 5.05 -18.80 29.28
N GLY A 54 6.14 -19.52 28.97
CA GLY A 54 6.95 -19.27 27.78
C GLY A 54 6.14 -19.34 26.49
N TRP A 55 5.28 -20.35 26.36
CA TRP A 55 4.38 -20.50 25.21
C TRP A 55 3.35 -19.36 25.10
N GLN A 56 2.75 -18.94 26.23
CA GLN A 56 1.79 -17.83 26.25
C GLN A 56 2.43 -16.49 25.83
N ILE A 57 3.66 -16.23 26.29
CA ILE A 57 4.43 -15.06 25.89
C ILE A 57 4.73 -15.10 24.38
N TYR A 58 5.23 -16.24 23.89
CA TYR A 58 5.52 -16.43 22.47
C TYR A 58 4.28 -16.22 21.59
N SER A 59 3.15 -16.85 21.95
CA SER A 59 1.88 -16.71 21.23
C SER A 59 1.40 -15.27 21.18
N THR A 60 1.46 -14.55 22.31
CA THR A 60 1.04 -13.14 22.39
C THR A 60 1.89 -12.24 21.50
N ILE A 61 3.21 -12.44 21.47
CA ILE A 61 4.11 -11.68 20.60
C ILE A 61 3.84 -11.99 19.12
N ASN A 62 3.67 -13.28 18.79
CA ASN A 62 3.39 -13.70 17.41
C ASN A 62 2.09 -13.08 16.88
N ILE A 63 1.01 -13.11 17.68
CA ILE A 63 -0.27 -12.48 17.32
C ILE A 63 -0.11 -10.98 17.07
N ARG A 64 0.64 -10.27 17.92
CA ARG A 64 0.90 -8.83 17.73
C ARG A 64 1.63 -8.56 16.42
N ASN A 65 2.62 -9.37 16.08
CA ASN A 65 3.37 -9.23 14.84
C ASN A 65 2.48 -9.47 13.62
N LEU A 66 1.65 -10.52 13.65
CA LEU A 66 0.69 -10.81 12.58
C LEU A 66 -0.31 -9.67 12.38
N ILE A 67 -0.91 -9.16 13.47
CA ILE A 67 -1.84 -8.02 13.40
C ILE A 67 -1.13 -6.78 12.85
N SER A 68 0.09 -6.48 13.31
CA SER A 68 0.82 -5.30 12.83
C SER A 68 1.13 -5.39 11.34
N LYS A 69 1.45 -6.58 10.84
CA LYS A 69 1.71 -6.83 9.43
C LYS A 69 0.42 -6.71 8.62
N GLU A 70 -0.65 -7.35 9.05
CA GLU A 70 -1.95 -7.28 8.39
C GLU A 70 -2.50 -5.85 8.35
N VAL A 71 -2.36 -5.09 9.44
CA VAL A 71 -2.74 -3.66 9.47
C VAL A 71 -1.89 -2.85 8.49
N GLN A 72 -0.58 -3.06 8.43
CA GLN A 72 0.29 -2.36 7.48
C GLN A 72 -0.05 -2.72 6.03
N ASP A 73 -0.31 -3.99 5.74
CA ASP A 73 -0.66 -4.46 4.40
C ASP A 73 -2.04 -3.89 3.98
N ASN A 74 -3.02 -3.88 4.89
CA ASN A 74 -4.34 -3.27 4.66
C ASN A 74 -4.26 -1.74 4.50
N LEU A 75 -3.35 -1.06 5.20
CA LEU A 75 -3.14 0.38 5.02
C LEU A 75 -2.50 0.69 3.68
N LYS A 76 -1.52 -0.12 3.22
CA LYS A 76 -0.91 0.03 1.91
C LYS A 76 -1.90 -0.22 0.78
N SER A 77 -2.73 -1.26 0.89
CA SER A 77 -3.76 -1.52 -0.12
C SER A 77 -4.80 -0.39 -0.13
N PHE A 78 -5.25 0.07 1.03
CA PHE A 78 -6.15 1.22 1.12
C PHE A 78 -5.55 2.49 0.52
N GLU A 79 -4.27 2.78 0.76
CA GLU A 79 -3.57 3.91 0.17
C GLU A 79 -3.55 3.79 -1.36
N GLN A 80 -3.20 2.63 -1.91
CA GLN A 80 -3.21 2.37 -3.35
C GLN A 80 -4.61 2.51 -3.98
N ASP A 81 -5.64 1.93 -3.34
CA ASP A 81 -7.02 2.01 -3.81
C ASP A 81 -7.53 3.45 -3.78
N SER A 82 -7.22 4.19 -2.72
CA SER A 82 -7.60 5.61 -2.60
C SER A 82 -6.89 6.48 -3.64
N LEU A 83 -5.60 6.24 -3.90
CA LEU A 83 -4.84 6.93 -4.94
C LEU A 83 -5.44 6.65 -6.32
N GLN A 84 -5.79 5.39 -6.59
CA GLN A 84 -6.41 5.00 -7.85
C GLN A 84 -7.79 5.66 -8.04
N ALA A 85 -8.62 5.70 -6.99
CA ALA A 85 -9.93 6.36 -7.05
C ALA A 85 -9.81 7.88 -7.30
N ILE A 86 -8.89 8.56 -6.60
CA ILE A 86 -8.63 9.98 -6.78
C ILE A 86 -8.11 10.25 -8.20
N ALA A 87 -7.11 9.49 -8.65
CA ALA A 87 -6.55 9.62 -9.99
C ALA A 87 -7.60 9.38 -11.09
N ASN A 88 -8.48 8.38 -10.92
CA ASN A 88 -9.58 8.12 -11.85
C ASN A 88 -10.58 9.28 -11.90
N SER A 89 -10.96 9.84 -10.74
CA SER A 89 -11.84 11.00 -10.66
C SER A 89 -11.26 12.23 -11.37
N GLN A 90 -9.98 12.54 -11.09
CA GLN A 90 -9.27 13.66 -11.72
C GLN A 90 -9.13 13.46 -13.24
N TYR A 91 -8.82 12.23 -13.67
CA TYR A 91 -8.72 11.91 -15.09
C TYR A 91 -10.04 12.18 -15.84
N VAL A 92 -11.19 11.84 -15.26
CA VAL A 92 -12.50 12.12 -15.86
C VAL A 92 -12.73 13.62 -16.03
N LEU A 93 -12.35 14.44 -15.05
CA LEU A 93 -12.46 15.90 -15.13
C LEU A 93 -11.57 16.47 -16.24
N ILE A 94 -10.31 16.04 -16.30
CA ILE A 94 -9.36 16.47 -17.34
C ILE A 94 -9.85 16.07 -18.72
N MET A 95 -10.40 14.85 -18.87
CA MET A 95 -10.97 14.40 -20.14
C MET A 95 -12.18 15.23 -20.57
N ARG A 96 -12.98 15.71 -19.61
CA ARG A 96 -14.07 16.64 -19.89
C ARG A 96 -13.55 17.99 -20.35
N GLU A 97 -12.55 18.54 -19.67
CA GLU A 97 -11.90 19.80 -20.05
C GLU A 97 -11.22 19.71 -21.42
N TYR A 98 -10.60 18.57 -21.74
CA TYR A 98 -10.08 18.28 -23.07
C TYR A 98 -11.18 18.42 -24.14
N GLN A 99 -12.33 17.80 -23.96
CA GLN A 99 -13.43 17.88 -24.95
C GLN A 99 -13.91 19.32 -25.13
N ILE A 100 -14.01 20.09 -24.04
CA ILE A 100 -14.39 21.51 -24.10
C ILE A 100 -13.35 22.32 -24.88
N ASN A 101 -12.06 22.19 -24.53
CA ASN A 101 -10.99 22.94 -25.18
C ASN A 101 -10.77 22.53 -26.64
N LYS A 102 -11.05 21.27 -26.98
CA LYS A 102 -11.08 20.79 -28.37
C LYS A 102 -12.13 21.53 -29.20
N VAL A 103 -13.32 21.74 -28.66
CA VAL A 103 -14.37 22.53 -29.34
C VAL A 103 -13.99 24.01 -29.45
N LEU A 104 -13.32 24.55 -28.44
CA LEU A 104 -12.84 25.93 -28.44
C LEU A 104 -11.62 26.17 -29.35
N GLY A 105 -10.91 25.11 -29.75
CA GLY A 105 -9.65 25.21 -30.49
C GLY A 105 -8.48 25.73 -29.65
N ASP A 106 -8.56 25.66 -28.32
CA ASP A 106 -7.50 26.13 -27.40
C ASP A 106 -6.45 25.04 -27.19
N TYR A 107 -5.50 24.95 -28.11
CA TYR A 107 -4.47 23.91 -28.11
C TYR A 107 -3.49 23.99 -26.94
N ASN A 108 -3.24 25.18 -26.40
CA ASN A 108 -2.46 25.38 -25.17
C ASN A 108 -3.07 24.57 -24.03
N LYS A 109 -4.37 24.75 -23.79
CA LYS A 109 -5.08 24.00 -22.74
C LYS A 109 -5.21 22.52 -23.06
N ILE A 110 -5.35 22.13 -24.32
CA ILE A 110 -5.36 20.72 -24.71
C ILE A 110 -4.03 20.04 -24.33
N VAL A 111 -2.90 20.66 -24.67
CA VAL A 111 -1.57 20.14 -24.32
C VAL A 111 -1.36 20.10 -22.82
N PHE A 112 -1.80 21.14 -22.10
CA PHE A 112 -1.80 21.17 -20.64
C PHE A 112 -2.62 20.01 -20.02
N ASN A 113 -3.83 19.79 -20.52
CA ASN A 113 -4.71 18.71 -20.06
C ASN A 113 -4.07 17.34 -20.31
N MET A 114 -3.44 17.15 -21.48
CA MET A 114 -2.73 15.90 -21.80
C MET A 114 -1.48 15.71 -20.92
N SER A 115 -0.73 16.77 -20.63
CA SER A 115 0.39 16.71 -19.68
C SER A 115 -0.07 16.26 -18.30
N THR A 116 -1.14 16.86 -17.79
CA THR A 116 -1.70 16.54 -16.47
C THR A 116 -2.27 15.11 -16.44
N ALA A 117 -2.96 14.68 -17.51
CA ALA A 117 -3.47 13.33 -17.64
C ALA A 117 -2.34 12.28 -17.68
N LEU A 118 -1.23 12.56 -18.37
CA LEU A 118 -0.04 11.71 -18.39
C LEU A 118 0.59 11.61 -17.00
N TYR A 119 0.75 12.75 -16.31
CA TYR A 119 1.28 12.77 -14.95
C TYR A 119 0.45 11.88 -14.00
N ILE A 120 -0.87 12.05 -13.98
CA ILE A 120 -1.76 11.26 -13.13
C ILE A 120 -1.73 9.78 -13.52
N SER A 121 -1.71 9.48 -14.82
CA SER A 121 -1.65 8.10 -15.31
C SER A 121 -0.32 7.41 -14.95
N SER A 122 0.78 8.18 -14.89
CA SER A 122 2.08 7.67 -14.44
C SER A 122 2.10 7.33 -12.94
N LEU A 123 1.37 8.08 -12.10
CA LEU A 123 1.27 7.81 -10.66
C LEU A 123 0.59 6.47 -10.36
N ILE A 124 -0.42 6.12 -11.15
CA ILE A 124 -1.16 4.85 -11.01
C ILE A 124 -0.61 3.73 -11.91
N GLY A 125 0.42 4.00 -12.72
CA GLY A 125 0.98 3.04 -13.67
C GLY A 125 -0.01 2.53 -14.72
N ASN A 126 -1.04 3.30 -15.06
CA ASN A 126 -2.07 2.86 -16.02
C ASN A 126 -1.63 3.11 -17.46
N ILE A 127 -1.11 2.05 -18.10
CA ILE A 127 -0.55 2.08 -19.45
C ILE A 127 -1.59 2.45 -20.51
N GLU A 128 -2.84 2.00 -20.36
CA GLU A 128 -3.90 2.29 -21.33
C GLU A 128 -4.19 3.78 -21.43
N LYS A 129 -4.30 4.46 -20.29
CA LYS A 129 -4.49 5.91 -20.25
C LYS A 129 -3.28 6.66 -20.82
N ILE A 130 -2.07 6.21 -20.52
CA ILE A 130 -0.84 6.78 -21.09
C ILE A 130 -0.88 6.69 -22.62
N LYS A 131 -1.19 5.51 -23.17
CA LYS A 131 -1.30 5.30 -24.63
C LYS A 131 -2.39 6.16 -25.26
N PHE A 132 -3.53 6.31 -24.58
CA PHE A 132 -4.60 7.18 -25.05
C PHE A 132 -4.13 8.65 -25.15
N CYS A 133 -3.44 9.17 -24.13
CA CYS A 133 -2.88 10.52 -24.18
C CYS A 133 -1.83 10.67 -25.29
N ILE A 134 -0.95 9.68 -25.47
CA ILE A 134 0.07 9.68 -26.53
C ILE A 134 -0.57 9.76 -27.91
N ASN A 135 -1.65 9.02 -28.16
CA ASN A 135 -2.34 9.05 -29.46
C ASN A 135 -2.86 10.46 -29.78
N ILE A 136 -3.51 11.12 -28.83
CA ILE A 136 -3.99 12.50 -29.01
C ILE A 136 -2.83 13.47 -29.26
N LEU A 137 -1.74 13.31 -28.52
CA LEU A 137 -0.55 14.17 -28.69
C LEU A 137 0.11 13.95 -30.05
N ASN A 138 0.15 12.71 -30.56
CA ASN A 138 0.63 12.43 -31.91
C ASN A 138 -0.22 13.15 -32.96
N GLU A 139 -1.56 13.12 -32.83
CA GLU A 139 -2.44 13.88 -33.74
C GLU A 139 -2.14 15.38 -33.73
N ILE A 140 -1.87 15.96 -32.55
CA ILE A 140 -1.53 17.40 -32.41
C ILE A 140 -0.17 17.69 -33.04
N VAL A 141 0.82 16.82 -32.83
CA VAL A 141 2.18 16.98 -33.37
C VAL A 141 2.19 16.83 -34.89
N GLU A 142 1.42 15.89 -35.45
CA GLU A 142 1.33 15.68 -36.90
C GLU A 142 0.60 16.82 -37.62
N ASN A 143 -0.42 17.42 -37.00
CA ASN A 143 -1.16 18.55 -37.56
C ASN A 143 -0.53 19.92 -37.23
N ARG A 144 0.66 19.94 -36.61
CA ARG A 144 1.32 21.15 -36.13
C ARG A 144 1.70 22.14 -37.23
N ASP A 145 2.05 21.65 -38.43
CA ASP A 145 2.48 22.50 -39.55
C ASP A 145 1.33 23.35 -40.15
N GLY A 146 0.11 23.27 -39.61
CA GLY A 146 -1.03 24.15 -39.90
C GLY A 146 -1.20 25.31 -38.89
N ASP A 147 -2.47 25.65 -38.57
CA ASP A 147 -2.88 26.77 -37.67
C ASP A 147 -2.69 26.49 -36.16
N ILE A 148 -2.03 25.40 -35.77
CA ILE A 148 -1.93 24.97 -34.37
C ILE A 148 -0.77 25.68 -33.68
N PHE A 149 -1.09 26.77 -32.96
CA PHE A 149 -0.13 27.45 -32.10
C PHE A 149 -0.21 26.92 -30.66
N VAL A 150 0.92 26.45 -30.14
CA VAL A 150 1.09 26.07 -28.72
C VAL A 150 2.36 26.72 -28.17
N GLU A 151 2.22 27.41 -27.04
CA GLU A 151 3.32 28.11 -26.37
C GLU A 151 4.36 27.14 -25.79
N LYS A 152 5.59 27.62 -25.69
CA LYS A 152 6.75 26.81 -25.27
C LYS A 152 6.58 26.23 -23.86
N GLU A 153 5.95 26.95 -22.95
CA GLU A 153 5.69 26.53 -21.57
C GLU A 153 4.91 25.21 -21.52
N TYR A 154 3.82 25.10 -22.27
CA TYR A 154 2.98 23.89 -22.32
C TYR A 154 3.73 22.68 -22.89
N TRP A 155 4.63 22.89 -23.86
CA TRP A 155 5.49 21.82 -24.36
C TRP A 155 6.51 21.35 -23.32
N ASN A 156 7.09 22.27 -22.53
CA ASN A 156 8.01 21.91 -21.44
C ASN A 156 7.30 21.09 -20.36
N ASP A 157 6.11 21.51 -19.95
CA ASP A 157 5.29 20.77 -18.98
C ASP A 157 4.97 19.37 -19.50
N LEU A 158 4.59 19.27 -20.77
CA LEU A 158 4.33 18.00 -21.42
C LEU A 158 5.57 17.10 -21.45
N ALA A 159 6.73 17.65 -21.80
CA ALA A 159 7.99 16.91 -21.83
C ALA A 159 8.36 16.34 -20.45
N ASN A 160 8.13 17.11 -19.38
CA ASN A 160 8.34 16.66 -18.00
C ASN A 160 7.42 15.49 -17.63
N SER A 161 6.14 15.56 -18.00
CA SER A 161 5.17 14.49 -17.76
C SER A 161 5.48 13.24 -18.60
N LEU A 162 5.89 13.41 -19.85
CA LEU A 162 6.31 12.31 -20.73
C LEU A 162 7.57 11.61 -20.23
N TYR A 163 8.55 12.36 -19.71
CA TYR A 163 9.77 11.79 -19.13
C TYR A 163 9.45 10.82 -17.98
N ARG A 164 8.44 11.11 -17.15
CA ARG A 164 7.98 10.17 -16.11
C ARG A 164 7.36 8.90 -16.69
N CYS A 165 6.74 9.02 -17.86
CA CYS A 165 6.08 7.93 -18.54
C CYS A 165 7.03 6.98 -19.30
N THR A 166 8.32 7.34 -19.47
CA THR A 166 9.30 6.53 -20.22
C THR A 166 9.59 5.18 -19.58
N SER A 167 9.38 5.06 -18.27
CA SER A 167 9.52 3.79 -17.56
C SER A 167 8.41 2.78 -17.88
N PHE A 168 7.25 3.25 -18.37
CA PHE A 168 6.08 2.40 -18.60
C PHE A 168 5.87 2.02 -20.07
N CYS A 169 6.24 2.90 -21.00
CA CYS A 169 5.80 2.81 -22.40
C CYS A 169 6.90 3.33 -23.34
N PRO A 170 7.48 2.50 -24.23
CA PRO A 170 8.57 2.92 -25.10
C PRO A 170 8.13 3.97 -26.13
N GLU A 171 6.85 3.98 -26.53
CA GLU A 171 6.29 4.97 -27.46
C GLU A 171 6.45 6.42 -26.94
N THR A 172 6.49 6.61 -25.61
CA THR A 172 6.75 7.94 -25.00
C THR A 172 8.13 8.50 -25.34
N ILE A 173 9.14 7.65 -25.54
CA ILE A 173 10.52 8.07 -25.82
C ILE A 173 10.59 8.71 -27.21
N GLU A 174 9.89 8.12 -28.19
CA GLU A 174 9.85 8.65 -29.54
C GLU A 174 9.12 9.99 -29.58
N LEU A 175 7.95 10.07 -28.93
CA LEU A 175 7.19 11.31 -28.83
C LEU A 175 7.98 12.41 -28.10
N LEU A 176 8.68 12.06 -27.01
CA LEU A 176 9.52 13.00 -26.26
C LEU A 176 10.65 13.58 -27.13
N LYS A 177 11.29 12.76 -27.97
CA LYS A 177 12.31 13.25 -28.92
C LYS A 177 11.73 14.26 -29.91
N ARG A 178 10.55 14.00 -30.47
CA ARG A 178 9.85 14.90 -31.39
C ARG A 178 9.49 16.23 -30.70
N ILE A 179 8.95 16.17 -29.48
CA ILE A 179 8.59 17.35 -28.68
C ILE A 179 9.82 18.18 -28.30
N ASN A 180 10.91 17.54 -27.91
CA ASN A 180 12.14 18.28 -27.60
C ASN A 180 12.65 19.06 -28.82
N HIS A 181 12.61 18.46 -30.02
CA HIS A 181 12.95 19.17 -31.25
C HIS A 181 12.03 20.39 -31.51
N ILE A 182 10.73 20.25 -31.22
CA ILE A 182 9.76 21.36 -31.29
C ILE A 182 10.13 22.49 -30.32
N ILE A 183 10.45 22.16 -29.07
CA ILE A 183 10.83 23.13 -28.02
C ILE A 183 12.09 23.92 -28.41
N TYR A 184 13.09 23.26 -28.99
CA TYR A 184 14.33 23.92 -29.44
C TYR A 184 14.08 24.96 -30.54
N ASN A 185 13.10 24.72 -31.41
CA ASN A 185 12.78 25.60 -32.54
C ASN A 185 11.78 26.71 -32.20
N LEU A 186 11.21 26.71 -30.99
CA LEU A 186 10.30 27.75 -30.51
C LEU A 186 11.07 28.92 -29.86
N PRO A 187 10.74 30.18 -30.20
CA PRO A 187 11.39 31.34 -29.60
C PRO A 187 11.15 31.38 -28.09
N ASN A 188 12.15 31.80 -27.33
CA ASN A 188 11.98 32.13 -25.92
C ASN A 188 11.21 33.45 -25.83
N LYS A 189 9.89 33.37 -25.60
CA LYS A 189 9.10 34.50 -25.13
C LYS A 189 8.92 34.37 -23.63
#